data_AF-E3FTU8-F1
#
_entry.id   AF-E3FTU8-F1
#
_cell.length_a   1.000
_cell.length_b   1.000
_cell.length_c   1.000
_cell.angle_alpha   90.00
_cell.angle_beta   90.00
_cell.angle_gamma   90.00
#
_symmetry.space_group_name_H-M   'P 1'
#
loop_
_entity.id
_entity.type
_entity.pdbx_description
1 polymer ?
#
loop_
_entity_poly.entity_id
_entity_poly.type
_entity_poly.pdbx_seq_one_letter_code
_entity_poly.pdbx_strand_id
1 'polypeptide(L)'
;MKTGSFFLLAVGALGLILPTNALACGCCSDPGAYTSSMGKPDANSVELLQEMKFDKTAALYMTPGGFDNTKGLSDLEKDFESESWAASPGEFDLANTFVTKAWQFNFKTPTGKSGTLTLPMPAQMSQFKVDIHDGRTGGGGGPLLYKEWRFKGNVTAGTGIFKSSIIQPTAYFLVFQGRGNDCDNAEDFTHWRLEIEGKNAKYTFFGKMSSGSPAQESEIPVPSGYQDTMP
;
A
#
# COMPACT_ATOMS: atom_id res chain seq x y z
N MET A 1 -27.16 -78.77 -19.70
CA MET A 1 -26.87 -77.57 -20.51
C MET A 1 -28.06 -76.63 -20.48
N LYS A 2 -27.92 -75.46 -19.83
CA LYS A 2 -28.49 -74.16 -20.25
C LYS A 2 -28.09 -73.09 -19.22
N THR A 3 -27.34 -72.13 -19.72
CA THR A 3 -27.08 -70.75 -19.27
C THR A 3 -28.37 -70.10 -18.70
N GLY A 4 -28.38 -69.15 -17.78
CA GLY A 4 -27.41 -68.15 -17.33
C GLY A 4 -28.22 -66.88 -17.00
N SER A 5 -27.77 -66.05 -16.05
CA SER A 5 -27.93 -64.57 -16.03
C SER A 5 -27.70 -64.04 -14.62
N PHE A 6 -26.54 -63.43 -14.43
CA PHE A 6 -26.26 -62.47 -13.35
C PHE A 6 -26.81 -61.10 -13.81
N PHE A 7 -27.74 -60.53 -13.04
CA PHE A 7 -28.14 -59.12 -13.22
C PHE A 7 -27.33 -58.25 -12.26
N LEU A 8 -26.38 -57.50 -12.81
CA LEU A 8 -25.64 -56.43 -12.13
C LEU A 8 -26.52 -55.17 -12.08
N LEU A 9 -26.87 -54.72 -10.87
CA LEU A 9 -27.50 -53.42 -10.62
C LEU A 9 -26.41 -52.37 -10.50
N ALA A 10 -26.18 -51.61 -11.58
CA ALA A 10 -25.31 -50.44 -11.58
C ALA A 10 -26.05 -49.26 -10.93
N VAL A 11 -25.63 -48.89 -9.73
CA VAL A 11 -26.05 -47.65 -9.06
C VAL A 11 -25.30 -46.49 -9.69
N GLY A 12 -26.01 -45.70 -10.51
CA GLY A 12 -25.50 -44.46 -11.08
C GLY A 12 -25.40 -43.38 -10.01
N ALA A 13 -24.21 -43.18 -9.45
CA ALA A 13 -23.89 -42.02 -8.63
C ALA A 13 -23.67 -40.81 -9.56
N LEU A 14 -24.74 -40.04 -9.79
CA LEU A 14 -24.68 -38.75 -10.48
C LEU A 14 -24.07 -37.71 -9.53
N GLY A 15 -22.74 -37.57 -9.57
CA GLY A 15 -22.01 -36.57 -8.80
C GLY A 15 -22.36 -35.16 -9.28
N LEU A 16 -23.06 -34.40 -8.44
CA LEU A 16 -23.18 -32.95 -8.57
C LEU A 16 -21.81 -32.32 -8.32
N ILE A 17 -21.03 -32.14 -9.39
CA ILE A 17 -19.83 -31.30 -9.38
C ILE A 17 -20.34 -29.86 -9.39
N LEU A 18 -20.53 -29.27 -8.20
CA LEU A 18 -20.79 -27.83 -8.09
C LEU A 18 -19.52 -27.09 -8.53
N PRO A 19 -19.60 -26.15 -9.50
CA PRO A 19 -18.44 -25.33 -9.84
C PRO A 19 -18.13 -24.40 -8.66
N THR A 20 -16.91 -24.49 -8.13
CA THR A 20 -16.36 -23.64 -7.06
C THR A 20 -16.07 -22.19 -7.51
N ASN A 21 -16.56 -21.77 -8.69
CA ASN A 21 -16.23 -20.47 -9.29
C ASN A 21 -17.14 -19.31 -8.83
N ALA A 22 -18.05 -19.54 -7.88
CA ALA A 22 -19.00 -18.52 -7.43
C ALA A 22 -18.38 -17.42 -6.53
N LEU A 23 -17.09 -17.52 -6.20
CA LEU A 23 -16.36 -16.47 -5.47
C LEU A 23 -15.74 -15.41 -6.41
N ALA A 24 -15.79 -15.61 -7.73
CA ALA A 24 -15.06 -14.79 -8.69
C ALA A 24 -15.61 -13.37 -8.89
N CYS A 25 -16.87 -13.08 -8.51
CA CYS A 25 -17.46 -11.74 -8.71
C CYS A 25 -17.46 -10.83 -7.47
N GLY A 26 -17.02 -11.33 -6.31
CA GLY A 26 -17.10 -10.55 -5.06
C GLY A 26 -16.12 -9.38 -4.97
N CYS A 27 -15.04 -9.44 -5.76
CA CYS A 27 -13.98 -8.44 -5.78
C CYS A 27 -13.84 -7.74 -7.14
N CYS A 28 -14.78 -7.98 -8.07
CA CYS A 28 -14.78 -7.29 -9.36
C CYS A 28 -15.03 -5.80 -9.15
N SER A 29 -14.38 -4.99 -9.97
CA SER A 29 -14.63 -3.55 -10.06
C SER A 29 -15.44 -3.26 -11.30
N ASP A 30 -16.26 -2.20 -11.24
CA ASP A 30 -17.03 -1.72 -12.39
C ASP A 30 -16.43 -0.41 -12.96
N PRO A 31 -16.57 -0.15 -14.27
CA PRO A 31 -16.26 1.17 -14.84
C PRO A 31 -16.98 2.29 -14.09
N GLY A 32 -16.24 3.31 -13.69
CA GLY A 32 -16.76 4.43 -12.90
C GLY A 32 -16.97 4.13 -11.41
N ALA A 33 -16.48 2.99 -10.90
CA ALA A 33 -16.50 2.69 -9.48
C ALA A 33 -15.87 3.84 -8.66
N TYR A 34 -16.56 4.23 -7.60
CA TYR A 34 -16.13 5.28 -6.67
C TYR A 34 -16.61 4.93 -5.27
N THR A 35 -15.67 4.75 -4.36
CA THR A 35 -15.93 4.47 -2.95
C THR A 35 -15.12 5.44 -2.11
N SER A 36 -15.80 6.14 -1.20
CA SER A 36 -15.16 6.90 -0.14
C SER A 36 -15.88 6.60 1.17
N SER A 37 -15.13 6.10 2.15
CA SER A 37 -15.66 5.74 3.46
C SER A 37 -14.74 6.24 4.56
N MET A 38 -15.31 6.44 5.75
CA MET A 38 -14.57 6.74 6.96
C MET A 38 -15.15 5.91 8.09
N GLY A 39 -14.30 5.19 8.80
CA GLY A 39 -14.73 4.28 9.85
C GLY A 39 -13.60 3.94 10.81
N LYS A 40 -13.91 3.16 11.84
CA LYS A 40 -12.87 2.59 12.70
C LYS A 40 -12.15 1.50 11.92
N PRO A 41 -10.81 1.35 12.05
CA PRO A 41 -10.12 0.18 11.54
C PRO A 41 -10.72 -1.09 12.15
N ASP A 42 -11.27 -1.96 11.32
CA ASP A 42 -11.81 -3.27 11.73
C ASP A 42 -10.71 -4.32 11.82
N ALA A 43 -11.07 -5.56 12.18
CA ALA A 43 -10.11 -6.65 12.32
C ALA A 43 -9.36 -6.94 11.00
N ASN A 44 -10.09 -7.02 9.89
CA ASN A 44 -9.52 -7.28 8.56
C ASN A 44 -8.51 -6.20 8.16
N SER A 45 -8.86 -4.93 8.36
CA SER A 45 -7.96 -3.81 8.06
C SER A 45 -6.68 -3.87 8.91
N VAL A 46 -6.80 -4.26 10.17
CA VAL A 46 -5.66 -4.40 11.08
C VAL A 46 -4.77 -5.58 10.68
N GLU A 47 -5.33 -6.69 10.20
CA GLU A 47 -4.58 -7.84 9.68
C GLU A 47 -3.79 -7.46 8.43
N LEU A 48 -4.43 -6.81 7.46
CA LEU A 48 -3.76 -6.30 6.26
C LEU A 48 -2.63 -5.31 6.58
N LEU A 49 -2.82 -4.42 7.57
CA LEU A 49 -1.75 -3.51 8.04
C LEU A 49 -0.54 -4.25 8.63
N GLN A 50 -0.73 -5.45 9.22
CA GLN A 50 0.37 -6.26 9.75
C GLN A 50 1.16 -6.97 8.63
N GLU A 51 0.48 -7.30 7.54
CA GLU A 51 1.07 -7.92 6.35
C GLU A 51 1.87 -6.91 5.53
N MET A 52 1.41 -5.66 5.45
CA MET A 52 2.12 -4.57 4.79
C MET A 52 3.56 -4.42 5.29
N LYS A 53 4.51 -4.52 4.36
CA LYS A 53 5.94 -4.32 4.62
C LYS A 53 6.43 -3.08 3.91
N PHE A 54 7.16 -2.23 4.62
CA PHE A 54 7.83 -1.09 4.04
C PHE A 54 9.11 -1.54 3.35
N ASP A 55 9.49 -0.85 2.27
CA ASP A 55 10.83 -1.00 1.73
C ASP A 55 11.87 -0.45 2.73
N LYS A 56 13.13 -0.79 2.53
CA LYS A 56 14.25 -0.42 3.41
C LYS A 56 14.68 1.03 3.27
N THR A 57 14.04 1.81 2.39
CA THR A 57 14.38 3.20 2.14
C THR A 57 13.16 4.12 2.24
N ALA A 58 13.40 5.35 2.67
CA ALA A 58 12.43 6.43 2.67
C ALA A 58 13.10 7.69 2.13
N ALA A 59 12.37 8.46 1.34
CA ALA A 59 12.82 9.76 0.84
C ALA A 59 12.13 10.89 1.61
N LEU A 60 12.88 11.92 1.96
CA LEU A 60 12.36 13.20 2.43
C LEU A 60 11.86 14.00 1.23
N TYR A 61 10.60 14.41 1.26
CA TYR A 61 10.05 15.33 0.29
C TYR A 61 10.70 16.71 0.45
N MET A 62 11.30 17.19 -0.63
CA MET A 62 11.96 18.49 -0.69
C MET A 62 11.40 19.30 -1.84
N THR A 63 11.22 20.59 -1.60
CA THR A 63 10.93 21.59 -2.63
C THR A 63 12.24 22.21 -3.11
N PRO A 64 12.26 23.07 -4.15
CA PRO A 64 13.47 23.80 -4.53
C PRO A 64 14.11 24.61 -3.40
N GLY A 65 13.35 24.98 -2.35
CA GLY A 65 13.88 25.64 -1.15
C GLY A 65 14.54 24.68 -0.13
N GLY A 66 14.70 23.40 -0.46
CA GLY A 66 15.45 22.44 0.37
C GLY A 66 15.01 22.38 1.85
N PHE A 67 15.99 22.51 2.74
CA PHE A 67 15.78 22.49 4.20
C PHE A 67 15.13 23.77 4.74
N ASP A 68 15.13 24.88 4.01
CA ASP A 68 14.46 26.13 4.44
C ASP A 68 12.95 25.93 4.64
N ASN A 69 12.35 25.04 3.85
CA ASN A 69 10.93 24.69 3.93
C ASN A 69 10.65 23.48 4.84
N THR A 70 11.70 22.88 5.43
CA THR A 70 11.61 21.67 6.26
C THR A 70 11.90 22.02 7.71
N LYS A 71 10.85 22.17 8.51
CA LYS A 71 10.99 22.59 9.92
C LYS A 71 11.19 21.38 10.84
N GLY A 72 12.14 21.49 11.74
CA GLY A 72 12.43 20.47 12.75
C GLY A 72 13.47 19.42 12.33
N LEU A 73 14.03 19.55 11.12
CA LEU A 73 15.11 18.69 10.60
C LEU A 73 16.26 19.50 10.00
N SER A 74 16.35 20.81 10.28
CA SER A 74 17.39 21.70 9.74
C SER A 74 18.82 21.21 10.03
N ASP A 75 19.03 20.57 11.19
CA ASP A 75 20.34 20.05 11.59
C ASP A 75 20.82 18.87 10.73
N LEU A 76 19.96 18.36 9.84
CA LEU A 76 20.29 17.30 8.89
C LEU A 76 20.76 17.84 7.55
N GLU A 77 20.68 19.15 7.28
CA GLU A 77 21.08 19.74 6.00
C GLU A 77 22.46 19.28 5.56
N LYS A 78 23.44 19.35 6.48
CA LYS A 78 24.82 18.90 6.26
C LYS A 78 24.97 17.42 5.95
N ASP A 79 24.01 16.59 6.35
CA ASP A 79 24.03 15.15 6.06
C ASP A 79 23.60 14.85 4.61
N PHE A 80 22.99 15.84 3.93
CA PHE A 80 22.43 15.73 2.58
C PHE A 80 22.97 16.81 1.62
N GLU A 81 23.98 17.58 2.05
CA GLU A 81 24.71 18.48 1.17
C GLU A 81 25.31 17.70 0.00
N SER A 82 25.04 18.17 -1.22
CA SER A 82 25.51 17.59 -2.47
C SER A 82 26.17 18.69 -3.30
N GLU A 83 27.20 18.34 -4.06
CA GLU A 83 27.80 19.25 -5.04
C GLU A 83 26.84 19.58 -6.21
N SER A 84 25.71 18.88 -6.29
CA SER A 84 24.63 19.16 -7.23
C SER A 84 23.87 20.44 -6.87
N TRP A 85 23.65 21.30 -7.87
CA TRP A 85 22.78 22.47 -7.75
C TRP A 85 21.29 22.12 -7.59
N ALA A 86 20.91 20.88 -7.94
CA ALA A 86 19.55 20.38 -7.75
C ALA A 86 19.42 19.72 -6.37
N ALA A 87 18.42 20.16 -5.59
CA ALA A 87 18.05 19.53 -4.33
C ALA A 87 17.68 18.06 -4.59
N SER A 88 18.48 17.13 -4.05
CA SER A 88 18.15 15.71 -4.08
C SER A 88 17.27 15.37 -2.89
N PRO A 89 16.20 14.57 -3.06
CA PRO A 89 15.45 14.07 -1.91
C PRO A 89 16.41 13.34 -0.98
N GLY A 90 16.42 13.73 0.30
CA GLY A 90 17.26 13.06 1.29
C GLY A 90 16.81 11.62 1.47
N GLU A 91 17.66 10.66 1.13
CA GLU A 91 17.38 9.23 1.31
C GLU A 91 17.78 8.76 2.72
N PHE A 92 16.88 8.02 3.35
CA PHE A 92 17.05 7.45 4.67
C PHE A 92 16.93 5.94 4.59
N ASP A 93 17.78 5.23 5.34
CA ASP A 93 17.48 3.84 5.68
C ASP A 93 16.24 3.83 6.58
N LEU A 94 15.30 2.93 6.27
CA LEU A 94 14.06 2.76 6.99
C LEU A 94 13.96 1.34 7.56
N ALA A 95 13.65 1.26 8.85
CA ALA A 95 13.08 0.08 9.47
C ALA A 95 11.73 0.42 10.10
N ASN A 96 10.73 -0.42 9.90
CA ASN A 96 9.39 -0.23 10.44
C ASN A 96 8.91 -1.45 11.22
N THR A 97 8.12 -1.19 12.27
CA THR A 97 7.28 -2.21 12.89
C THR A 97 5.87 -1.68 13.10
N PHE A 98 4.88 -2.55 12.97
CA PHE A 98 3.50 -2.30 13.40
C PHE A 98 3.13 -3.30 14.48
N VAL A 99 3.20 -2.87 15.74
CA VAL A 99 2.96 -3.70 16.92
C VAL A 99 1.99 -2.97 17.82
N THR A 100 1.07 -3.71 18.47
CA THR A 100 0.12 -3.13 19.43
C THR A 100 -0.67 -1.93 18.89
N LYS A 101 -1.04 -1.97 17.60
CA LYS A 101 -1.74 -0.87 16.90
C LYS A 101 -0.97 0.45 16.93
N ALA A 102 0.34 0.39 16.79
CA ALA A 102 1.18 1.58 16.62
C ALA A 102 2.28 1.28 15.60
N TRP A 103 2.53 2.25 14.72
CA TRP A 103 3.68 2.20 13.82
C TRP A 103 4.89 2.81 14.52
N GLN A 104 6.03 2.14 14.41
CA GLN A 104 7.33 2.69 14.78
C GLN A 104 8.20 2.76 13.53
N PHE A 105 8.48 3.97 13.08
CA PHE A 105 9.36 4.23 11.95
C PHE A 105 10.74 4.65 12.46
N ASN A 106 11.75 3.85 12.19
CA ASN A 106 13.14 4.13 12.52
C ASN A 106 13.86 4.59 11.26
N PHE A 107 14.23 5.86 11.24
CA PHE A 107 14.96 6.48 10.14
C PHE A 107 16.43 6.61 10.51
N LYS A 108 17.31 6.39 9.54
CA LYS A 108 18.74 6.62 9.69
C LYS A 108 19.29 7.37 8.48
N THR A 109 20.03 8.43 8.74
CA THR A 109 20.69 9.27 7.73
C THR A 109 21.92 8.57 7.15
N PRO A 110 22.44 9.02 5.98
CA PRO A 110 23.69 8.51 5.42
C PRO A 110 24.89 8.65 6.38
N THR A 111 24.91 9.69 7.21
CA THR A 111 25.94 9.93 8.24
C THR A 111 25.75 9.10 9.51
N GLY A 112 24.69 8.29 9.58
CA GLY A 112 24.42 7.35 10.66
C GLY A 112 23.62 7.90 11.83
N LYS A 113 23.19 9.17 11.79
CA LYS A 113 22.23 9.70 12.78
C LYS A 113 20.89 9.00 12.63
N SER A 114 20.22 8.70 13.73
CA SER A 114 18.96 7.99 13.71
C SER A 114 17.89 8.65 14.56
N GLY A 115 16.64 8.30 14.30
CA GLY A 115 15.50 8.68 15.14
C GLY A 115 14.28 7.83 14.84
N THR A 116 13.40 7.75 15.84
CA THR A 116 12.17 6.98 15.76
C THR A 116 10.97 7.90 15.83
N LEU A 117 9.98 7.67 14.97
CA LEU A 117 8.62 8.22 15.11
C LEU A 117 7.67 7.11 15.55
N THR A 118 6.93 7.36 16.62
CA THR A 118 5.90 6.44 17.12
C THR A 118 4.52 7.03 16.84
N LEU A 119 3.75 6.37 15.99
CA LEU A 119 2.44 6.80 15.52
C LEU A 119 1.38 5.82 16.03
N PRO A 120 0.49 6.21 16.96
CA PRO A 120 -0.59 5.35 17.41
C PRO A 120 -1.63 5.22 16.29
N MET A 121 -2.23 4.04 16.11
CA MET A 121 -3.34 3.86 15.18
C MET A 121 -4.50 4.77 15.60
N PRO A 122 -5.01 5.63 14.69
CA PRO A 122 -6.06 6.55 15.05
C PRO A 122 -7.41 5.83 15.14
N ALA A 123 -8.36 6.47 15.79
CA ALA A 123 -9.72 5.93 15.92
C ALA A 123 -10.47 5.87 14.58
N GLN A 124 -10.02 6.61 13.56
CA GLN A 124 -10.64 6.68 12.25
C GLN A 124 -9.62 6.43 11.14
N MET A 125 -10.03 5.64 10.16
CA MET A 125 -9.37 5.42 8.89
C MET A 125 -10.32 5.89 7.79
N SER A 126 -9.80 6.61 6.79
CA SER A 126 -10.54 6.87 5.55
C SER A 126 -10.04 5.95 4.46
N GLN A 127 -10.97 5.39 3.70
CA GLN A 127 -10.66 4.58 2.53
C GLN A 127 -11.18 5.28 1.29
N PHE A 128 -10.41 5.16 0.21
CA PHE A 128 -10.76 5.72 -1.08
C PHE A 128 -10.43 4.67 -2.15
N LYS A 129 -11.39 4.38 -3.03
CA LYS A 129 -11.21 3.51 -4.20
C LYS A 129 -11.88 4.15 -5.39
N VAL A 130 -11.20 4.27 -6.52
CA VAL A 130 -11.79 4.92 -7.70
C VAL A 130 -11.24 4.36 -9.00
N ASP A 131 -12.10 4.18 -9.99
CA ASP A 131 -11.70 4.00 -11.38
C ASP A 131 -11.21 5.35 -11.93
N ILE A 132 -9.91 5.44 -12.23
CA ILE A 132 -9.31 6.65 -12.79
C ILE A 132 -9.34 6.67 -14.33
N HIS A 133 -10.02 5.70 -14.95
CA HIS A 133 -10.21 5.60 -16.40
C HIS A 133 -8.91 5.52 -17.20
N ASP A 134 -7.88 4.86 -16.65
CA ASP A 134 -6.58 4.67 -17.33
C ASP A 134 -6.51 3.38 -18.18
N GLY A 135 -7.65 2.68 -18.31
CA GLY A 135 -7.79 1.49 -19.16
C GLY A 135 -7.13 0.22 -18.63
N ARG A 136 -6.51 0.26 -17.44
CA ARG A 136 -5.90 -0.92 -16.82
C ARG A 136 -6.97 -1.80 -16.20
N THR A 137 -6.80 -3.11 -16.26
CA THR A 137 -7.74 -4.09 -15.71
C THR A 137 -7.14 -4.88 -14.56
N GLY A 138 -7.97 -5.31 -13.61
CA GLY A 138 -7.58 -6.17 -12.49
C GLY A 138 -7.79 -7.66 -12.80
N GLY A 139 -7.18 -8.54 -11.99
CA GLY A 139 -7.25 -10.01 -12.18
C GLY A 139 -8.66 -10.62 -12.08
N GLY A 140 -9.63 -9.90 -11.51
CA GLY A 140 -11.05 -10.31 -11.45
C GLY A 140 -11.91 -9.81 -12.62
N GLY A 141 -11.33 -9.09 -13.59
CA GLY A 141 -12.09 -8.31 -14.57
C GLY A 141 -12.50 -6.94 -14.02
N GLY A 142 -12.80 -6.02 -14.93
CA GLY A 142 -13.09 -4.62 -14.59
C GLY A 142 -11.84 -3.74 -14.43
N PRO A 143 -12.02 -2.41 -14.21
CA PRO A 143 -10.92 -1.47 -14.10
C PRO A 143 -10.09 -1.68 -12.84
N LEU A 144 -8.78 -1.56 -12.96
CA LEU A 144 -7.89 -1.57 -11.80
C LEU A 144 -8.10 -0.27 -11.01
N LEU A 145 -8.63 -0.33 -9.79
CA LEU A 145 -8.95 0.87 -9.02
C LEU A 145 -7.69 1.51 -8.44
N TYR A 146 -7.67 2.84 -8.36
CA TYR A 146 -6.77 3.57 -7.47
C TYR A 146 -7.27 3.49 -6.05
N LYS A 147 -6.39 3.15 -5.10
CA LYS A 147 -6.76 2.84 -3.72
C LYS A 147 -5.92 3.64 -2.74
N GLU A 148 -6.54 4.17 -1.71
CA GLU A 148 -5.86 4.79 -0.58
C GLU A 148 -6.47 4.39 0.77
N TRP A 149 -5.59 4.15 1.74
CA TRP A 149 -5.92 4.16 3.16
C TRP A 149 -5.24 5.34 3.83
N ARG A 150 -6.02 6.15 4.54
CA ARG A 150 -5.58 7.40 5.15
C ARG A 150 -5.81 7.37 6.66
N PHE A 151 -4.76 7.69 7.40
CA PHE A 151 -4.74 7.73 8.85
C PHE A 151 -4.30 9.11 9.32
N LYS A 152 -5.08 9.74 10.20
CA LYS A 152 -4.76 11.03 10.81
C LYS A 152 -4.79 10.90 12.32
N GLY A 153 -3.72 11.32 12.99
CA GLY A 153 -3.62 11.26 14.44
C GLY A 153 -2.54 12.19 14.97
N ASN A 154 -2.21 12.03 16.25
CA ASN A 154 -1.09 12.73 16.87
C ASN A 154 0.08 11.76 17.05
N VAL A 155 1.29 12.21 16.74
CA VAL A 155 2.53 11.47 17.02
C VAL A 155 2.61 11.26 18.53
N THR A 156 2.90 10.06 19.02
CA THR A 156 3.06 9.82 20.47
C THR A 156 4.44 10.25 20.95
N ALA A 157 5.48 9.90 20.18
CA ALA A 157 6.86 10.19 20.54
C ALA A 157 7.75 10.35 19.31
N GLY A 158 8.78 11.19 19.46
CA GLY A 158 9.92 11.31 18.54
C GLY A 158 11.23 11.17 19.31
N THR A 159 12.17 10.39 18.78
CA THR A 159 13.52 10.22 19.37
C THR A 159 14.60 10.64 18.37
N GLY A 160 15.84 10.80 18.86
CA GLY A 160 16.99 11.10 18.01
C GLY A 160 16.77 12.37 17.17
N ILE A 161 16.90 12.24 15.84
CA ILE A 161 16.71 13.35 14.89
C ILE A 161 15.32 14.02 14.99
N PHE A 162 14.30 13.37 15.57
CA PHE A 162 12.95 13.92 15.72
C PHE A 162 12.68 14.52 17.11
N LYS A 163 13.60 14.37 18.08
CA LYS A 163 13.34 14.70 19.49
C LYS A 163 12.93 16.17 19.69
N SER A 164 13.55 17.09 18.98
CA SER A 164 13.30 18.54 19.09
C SER A 164 12.07 19.02 18.32
N SER A 165 11.60 18.23 17.33
CA SER A 165 10.48 18.60 16.45
C SER A 165 9.13 18.12 16.97
N ILE A 166 9.10 17.03 17.74
CA ILE A 166 7.89 16.47 18.32
C ILE A 166 7.56 17.15 19.65
N ILE A 167 6.68 18.17 19.60
CA ILE A 167 6.11 18.86 20.76
C ILE A 167 4.59 18.77 20.65
N GLN A 168 3.96 18.18 21.66
CA GLN A 168 2.51 17.95 21.62
C GLN A 168 1.70 19.26 21.56
N PRO A 169 0.62 19.31 20.76
CA PRO A 169 0.24 18.29 19.76
C PRO A 169 1.07 18.42 18.48
N THR A 170 1.69 17.32 18.05
CA THR A 170 2.22 17.16 16.68
C THR A 170 1.36 16.14 15.97
N ALA A 171 0.73 16.54 14.86
CA ALA A 171 -0.11 15.68 14.04
C ALA A 171 0.72 14.88 13.03
N TYR A 172 0.20 13.72 12.65
CA TYR A 172 0.65 12.99 11.48
C TYR A 172 -0.52 12.71 10.52
N PHE A 173 -0.18 12.59 9.24
CA PHE A 173 -1.07 12.09 8.20
C PHE A 173 -0.32 11.02 7.40
N LEU A 174 -0.73 9.76 7.58
CA LEU A 174 -0.14 8.59 6.93
C LEU A 174 -1.10 8.10 5.84
N VAL A 175 -0.60 7.98 4.62
CA VAL A 175 -1.34 7.49 3.46
C VAL A 175 -0.62 6.29 2.90
N PHE A 176 -1.36 5.18 2.74
CA PHE A 176 -0.96 4.07 1.89
C PHE A 176 -1.70 4.20 0.58
N GLN A 177 -1.01 4.02 -0.54
CA GLN A 177 -1.60 4.19 -1.87
C GLN A 177 -1.15 3.08 -2.82
N GLY A 178 -2.01 2.73 -3.77
CA GLY A 178 -1.67 1.81 -4.83
C GLY A 178 -2.85 1.46 -5.71
N ARG A 179 -2.87 0.23 -6.24
CA ARG A 179 -3.81 -0.21 -7.27
C ARG A 179 -4.28 -1.63 -6.99
N GLY A 180 -5.57 -1.90 -7.17
CA GLY A 180 -6.13 -3.23 -6.93
C GLY A 180 -7.56 -3.36 -7.45
N ASN A 181 -8.18 -4.50 -7.18
CA ASN A 181 -9.61 -4.68 -7.43
C ASN A 181 -10.45 -4.11 -6.26
N ASP A 182 -11.74 -4.41 -6.19
CA ASP A 182 -12.61 -3.82 -5.17
C ASP A 182 -12.30 -4.33 -3.74
N CYS A 183 -11.78 -5.54 -3.60
CA CYS A 183 -11.31 -6.09 -2.32
C CYS A 183 -9.93 -5.55 -1.97
N ASP A 184 -9.68 -5.26 -0.69
CA ASP A 184 -8.36 -4.83 -0.21
C ASP A 184 -7.44 -6.02 0.05
N ASN A 185 -6.26 -5.99 -0.57
CA ASN A 185 -5.13 -6.86 -0.25
C ASN A 185 -3.91 -6.02 0.12
N ALA A 186 -2.98 -6.58 0.90
CA ALA A 186 -1.81 -5.82 1.37
C ALA A 186 -0.90 -5.41 0.20
N GLU A 187 -0.78 -6.25 -0.81
CA GLU A 187 0.00 -6.04 -2.03
C GLU A 187 -0.55 -4.96 -2.97
N ASP A 188 -1.84 -4.59 -2.82
CA ASP A 188 -2.41 -3.50 -3.61
C ASP A 188 -1.73 -2.17 -3.28
N PHE A 189 -1.25 -2.01 -2.04
CA PHE A 189 -0.62 -0.80 -1.54
C PHE A 189 0.88 -0.86 -1.79
N THR A 190 1.34 -0.09 -2.78
CA THR A 190 2.73 -0.16 -3.26
C THR A 190 3.57 1.03 -2.80
N HIS A 191 2.92 2.10 -2.31
CA HIS A 191 3.60 3.31 -1.86
C HIS A 191 2.96 3.85 -0.60
N TRP A 192 3.72 4.67 0.11
CA TRP A 192 3.25 5.36 1.31
C TRP A 192 3.78 6.78 1.38
N ARG A 193 3.07 7.62 2.13
CA ARG A 193 3.46 9.00 2.44
C ARG A 193 3.12 9.28 3.90
N LEU A 194 4.07 9.83 4.64
CA LEU A 194 3.91 10.26 6.03
C LEU A 194 4.23 11.74 6.15
N GLU A 195 3.21 12.54 6.42
CA GLU A 195 3.36 13.95 6.74
C GLU A 195 3.33 14.17 8.25
N ILE A 196 4.25 15.00 8.76
CA ILE A 196 4.30 15.41 10.16
C ILE A 196 4.18 16.93 10.23
N GLU A 197 3.21 17.40 11.02
CA GLU A 197 2.94 18.83 11.20
C GLU A 197 2.69 19.15 12.67
N GLY A 198 3.38 20.17 13.18
CA GLY A 198 3.21 20.65 14.56
C GLY A 198 3.89 21.99 14.77
N LYS A 199 4.06 22.42 16.03
CA LYS A 199 4.71 23.72 16.33
C LYS A 199 6.17 23.80 15.86
N ASN A 200 6.91 22.69 15.95
CA ASN A 200 8.33 22.58 15.56
C ASN A 200 8.59 21.52 14.48
N ALA A 201 7.56 20.91 13.90
CA ALA A 201 7.68 19.93 12.82
C ALA A 201 6.89 20.35 11.57
N LYS A 202 7.52 20.29 10.40
CA LYS A 202 6.87 20.34 9.08
C LYS A 202 7.78 19.62 8.09
N TYR A 203 7.50 18.36 7.86
CA TYR A 203 8.26 17.51 6.93
C TYR A 203 7.40 16.36 6.45
N THR A 204 7.78 15.77 5.32
CA THR A 204 7.08 14.63 4.76
C THR A 204 8.06 13.58 4.27
N PHE A 205 7.86 12.34 4.69
CA PHE A 205 8.54 11.18 4.13
C PHE A 205 7.63 10.46 3.14
N PHE A 206 8.22 9.80 2.16
CA PHE A 206 7.51 8.91 1.26
C PHE A 206 8.43 7.77 0.85
N GLY A 207 7.83 6.69 0.36
CA GLY A 207 8.60 5.54 -0.10
C GLY A 207 7.72 4.47 -0.71
N LYS A 208 8.35 3.35 -1.02
CA LYS A 208 7.69 2.16 -1.53
C LYS A 208 7.34 1.22 -0.38
N MET A 209 6.33 0.40 -0.61
CA MET A 209 6.12 -0.82 0.13
C MET A 209 7.00 -1.90 -0.48
N SER A 210 7.53 -2.80 0.34
CA SER A 210 8.20 -4.00 -0.16
C SER A 210 7.14 -4.83 -0.87
N SER A 211 7.42 -5.21 -2.12
CA SER A 211 6.61 -6.22 -2.78
C SER A 211 6.75 -7.52 -1.97
N GLY A 212 5.74 -7.82 -1.15
CA GLY A 212 5.39 -9.22 -0.95
C GLY A 212 5.28 -9.81 -2.35
N SER A 213 5.98 -10.92 -2.61
CA SER A 213 6.17 -11.46 -3.96
C SER A 213 4.88 -11.33 -4.78
N PRO A 214 4.88 -10.60 -5.90
CA PRO A 214 3.65 -10.41 -6.65
C PRO A 214 3.14 -11.78 -7.11
N ALA A 215 1.86 -12.05 -6.87
CA ALA A 215 1.14 -13.03 -7.67
C ALA A 215 1.42 -12.67 -9.14
N GLN A 216 1.95 -13.63 -9.89
CA GLN A 216 2.43 -13.42 -11.26
C GLN A 216 1.43 -12.60 -12.07
N GLU A 217 1.89 -11.44 -12.51
CA GLU A 217 1.32 -10.73 -13.65
C GLU A 217 1.45 -11.68 -14.85
N SER A 218 0.40 -12.46 -15.10
CA SER A 218 0.33 -13.24 -16.33
C SER A 218 0.15 -12.25 -17.47
N GLU A 219 1.23 -11.94 -18.17
CA GLU A 219 1.17 -11.42 -19.53
C GLU A 219 0.25 -12.35 -20.31
N ILE A 220 -0.96 -11.90 -20.61
CA ILE A 220 -1.82 -12.57 -21.57
C ILE A 220 -1.14 -12.36 -22.93
N PRO A 221 -0.70 -13.42 -23.64
CA PRO A 221 -0.09 -13.26 -24.94
C PRO A 221 -1.14 -12.67 -25.88
N VAL A 222 -0.83 -11.52 -26.48
CA VAL A 222 -1.62 -10.98 -27.58
C VAL A 222 -1.56 -12.00 -28.74
N PRO A 223 -2.69 -12.50 -29.25
CA PRO A 223 -2.68 -13.40 -30.39
C PRO A 223 -2.09 -12.67 -31.61
N SER A 224 -0.93 -13.13 -32.08
CA SER A 224 -0.39 -12.77 -33.39
C SER A 224 -1.29 -13.37 -34.46
N GLY A 225 -2.16 -12.56 -35.04
CA GLY A 225 -3.11 -13.05 -36.04
C GLY A 225 -4.14 -12.01 -36.50
N TYR A 226 -3.67 -10.87 -36.98
CA TYR A 226 -4.49 -10.04 -37.88
C TYR A 226 -3.60 -9.56 -39.04
N GLN A 227 -3.54 -10.38 -40.09
CA GLN A 227 -3.04 -9.93 -41.38
C GLN A 227 -4.14 -9.09 -42.02
N ASP A 228 -3.89 -7.79 -42.13
CA ASP A 228 -4.64 -6.92 -43.01
C ASP A 228 -4.53 -7.45 -44.45
N THR A 229 -5.64 -7.96 -44.97
CA THR A 229 -5.87 -8.04 -46.40
C THR A 229 -6.91 -6.98 -46.71
N MET A 230 -6.46 -5.82 -47.20
CA MET A 230 -7.32 -4.89 -47.91
C MET A 230 -7.30 -5.23 -49.41
N PRO A 231 -8.45 -5.09 -50.11
CA PRO A 231 -8.57 -5.28 -51.54
C PRO A 231 -7.86 -4.20 -52.37
#